data_AF-F4BZN8-F1
#
_entry.id   AF-F4BZN8-F1
#
_cell.length_a   1.000
_cell.length_b   1.000
_cell.length_c   1.000
_cell.angle_alpha   90.00
_cell.angle_beta   90.00
_cell.angle_gamma   90.00
#
_symmetry.space_group_name_H-M   'P 1'
#
loop_
_entity.id
_entity.type
_entity.pdbx_description
1 polymer ?
#
loop_
_entity_poly.entity_id
_entity_poly.type
_entity_poly.pdbx_seq_one_letter_code
_entity_poly.pdbx_strand_id
1 'polypeptide(L)'
;MNADLLKDVNAIKSKLDIMHEDMKRFMERSNQQHLNSIVDGCRSDFFDVIRGYATDEIESSLEGKISKDCHMKNACKALFSDLLNSSLDQIKRGEVSADSINDAKSKLEEMRRKSPYDQCKTCFSEVARLLDKQIDLMRSLRVYRENDLTGESMESLPEKETVVELLEPLSNKQRLQILKALFAETKTFSALAELTGLRGGNLLFHLQKLQNGGMILQRNERGDYMISEKGYRALRGVAELYSDLGSKRISSEPIKRP
;
A
#
# COMPACT_ATOMS: atom_id res chain seq x y z
N MET A 1 -12.46 0.54 57.18
CA MET A 1 -11.08 0.84 56.71
C MET A 1 -10.63 -0.01 55.51
N ASN A 2 -11.09 -1.26 55.35
CA ASN A 2 -10.61 -2.16 54.28
C ASN A 2 -11.25 -1.92 52.89
N ALA A 3 -12.48 -1.37 52.85
CA ALA A 3 -13.23 -1.17 51.60
C ALA A 3 -12.72 0.01 50.76
N ASP A 4 -12.34 1.13 51.40
CA ASP A 4 -11.81 2.30 50.69
C ASP A 4 -10.42 2.03 50.11
N LEU A 5 -9.54 1.36 50.87
CA LEU A 5 -8.24 0.89 50.38
C LEU A 5 -8.37 -0.03 49.15
N LEU A 6 -9.33 -0.94 49.14
CA LEU A 6 -9.58 -1.81 47.99
C LEU A 6 -10.10 -1.02 46.77
N LYS A 7 -10.91 0.01 47.01
CA LYS A 7 -11.44 0.90 45.98
C LYS A 7 -10.33 1.74 45.35
N ASP A 8 -9.44 2.27 46.18
CA ASP A 8 -8.27 3.04 45.74
C ASP A 8 -7.28 2.18 44.96
N VAL A 9 -7.00 0.95 45.42
CA VAL A 9 -6.15 -0.01 44.70
C VAL A 9 -6.74 -0.37 43.33
N ASN A 10 -8.06 -0.57 43.24
CA ASN A 10 -8.71 -0.85 41.96
C ASN A 10 -8.71 0.37 41.03
N ALA A 11 -8.86 1.58 41.56
CA ALA A 11 -8.76 2.81 40.78
C ALA A 11 -7.33 3.03 40.24
N ILE A 12 -6.31 2.70 41.04
CA ILE A 12 -4.91 2.73 40.61
C ILE A 12 -4.67 1.71 39.50
N LYS A 13 -5.11 0.45 39.65
CA LYS A 13 -4.99 -0.57 38.60
C LYS A 13 -5.62 -0.14 37.29
N SER A 14 -6.85 0.39 37.35
CA SER A 14 -7.54 0.88 36.14
C SER A 14 -6.78 2.01 35.44
N LYS A 15 -6.20 2.96 36.19
CA LYS A 15 -5.34 4.00 35.60
C LYS A 15 -4.07 3.43 34.98
N LEU A 16 -3.49 2.42 35.60
CA LEU A 16 -2.27 1.75 35.13
C LEU A 16 -2.52 0.99 33.83
N ASP A 17 -3.67 0.32 33.70
CA ASP A 17 -4.12 -0.35 32.46
C ASP A 17 -4.31 0.67 31.32
N ILE A 18 -4.94 1.83 31.62
CA ILE A 18 -5.11 2.91 30.64
C ILE A 18 -3.76 3.46 30.18
N MET A 19 -2.85 3.75 31.11
CA MET A 19 -1.50 4.22 30.79
C MET A 19 -0.73 3.21 29.93
N HIS A 20 -0.87 1.92 30.22
CA HIS A 20 -0.23 0.86 29.45
C HIS A 20 -0.76 0.83 28.00
N GLU A 21 -2.07 0.93 27.81
CA GLU A 21 -2.69 0.99 26.49
C GLU A 21 -2.31 2.26 25.70
N ASP A 22 -2.21 3.40 26.37
CA ASP A 22 -1.76 4.65 25.75
C ASP A 22 -0.28 4.58 25.34
N MET A 23 0.58 4.00 26.20
CA MET A 23 2.00 3.79 25.91
C MET A 23 2.20 2.82 24.74
N LYS A 24 1.40 1.76 24.67
CA LYS A 24 1.39 0.82 23.54
C LYS A 24 0.98 1.51 22.23
N ARG A 25 -0.12 2.29 22.25
CA ARG A 25 -0.55 3.09 21.08
C ARG A 25 0.51 4.13 20.67
N PHE A 26 1.21 4.73 21.62
CA PHE A 26 2.30 5.64 21.35
C PHE A 26 3.48 4.95 20.66
N MET A 27 3.92 3.80 21.17
CA MET A 27 5.00 3.01 20.57
C MET A 27 4.63 2.52 19.16
N GLU A 28 3.39 2.04 18.97
CA GLU A 28 2.85 1.67 17.66
C GLU A 28 2.95 2.80 16.65
N ARG A 29 2.46 4.00 17.02
CA ARG A 29 2.51 5.18 16.16
C ARG A 29 3.94 5.65 15.89
N SER A 30 4.80 5.66 16.91
CA SER A 30 6.19 6.10 16.81
C SER A 30 6.99 5.18 15.89
N ASN A 31 6.88 3.87 16.07
CA ASN A 31 7.53 2.89 15.19
C ASN A 31 7.02 3.02 13.77
N GLN A 32 5.71 3.14 13.58
CA GLN A 32 5.12 3.30 12.25
C GLN A 32 5.57 4.60 11.58
N GLN A 33 5.62 5.72 12.29
CA GLN A 33 6.11 7.00 11.77
C GLN A 33 7.60 6.94 11.40
N HIS A 34 8.42 6.32 12.24
CA HIS A 34 9.85 6.19 11.97
C HIS A 34 10.13 5.29 10.76
N LEU A 35 9.46 4.14 10.67
CA LEU A 35 9.56 3.25 9.51
C LEU A 35 9.05 3.92 8.23
N ASN A 36 7.91 4.61 8.29
CA ASN A 36 7.40 5.37 7.14
C ASN A 36 8.41 6.43 6.70
N SER A 37 9.02 7.18 7.63
CA SER A 37 10.03 8.19 7.30
C SER A 37 11.29 7.59 6.65
N ILE A 38 11.75 6.42 7.10
CA ILE A 38 12.88 5.72 6.49
C ILE A 38 12.52 5.24 5.08
N VAL A 39 11.33 4.64 4.93
CA VAL A 39 10.83 4.16 3.64
C VAL A 39 10.64 5.33 2.66
N ASP A 40 10.06 6.44 3.11
CA ASP A 40 9.86 7.64 2.30
C ASP A 40 11.19 8.28 1.89
N GLY A 41 12.18 8.33 2.79
CA GLY A 41 13.52 8.81 2.48
C GLY A 41 14.21 7.92 1.43
N CYS A 42 14.25 6.62 1.68
CA CYS A 42 14.78 5.61 0.76
C CYS A 42 14.11 5.70 -0.63
N ARG A 43 12.79 5.82 -0.64
CA ARG A 43 11.99 5.97 -1.85
C ARG A 43 12.29 7.26 -2.60
N SER A 44 12.48 8.38 -1.89
CA SER A 44 12.89 9.65 -2.51
C SER A 44 14.26 9.52 -3.16
N ASP A 45 15.24 8.95 -2.47
CA ASP A 45 16.61 8.81 -2.97
C ASP A 45 16.67 7.92 -4.21
N PHE A 46 16.02 6.74 -4.18
CA PHE A 46 15.94 5.87 -5.35
C PHE A 46 15.20 6.51 -6.51
N PHE A 47 14.14 7.25 -6.21
CA PHE A 47 13.36 7.92 -7.23
C PHE A 47 14.15 9.04 -7.91
N ASP A 48 14.96 9.81 -7.19
CA ASP A 48 15.78 10.87 -7.79
C ASP A 48 16.83 10.29 -8.75
N VAL A 49 17.41 9.11 -8.46
CA VAL A 49 18.30 8.38 -9.38
C VAL A 49 17.55 7.92 -10.64
N ILE A 50 16.39 7.31 -10.47
CA ILE A 50 15.55 6.83 -11.59
C ILE A 50 15.08 8.01 -12.45
N ARG A 51 14.71 9.13 -11.82
CA ARG A 51 14.34 10.37 -12.50
C ARG A 51 15.48 10.90 -13.36
N GLY A 52 16.71 10.92 -12.84
CA GLY A 52 17.88 11.32 -13.61
C GLY A 52 18.03 10.51 -14.88
N TYR A 53 18.06 9.17 -14.75
CA TYR A 53 18.15 8.26 -15.89
C TYR A 53 17.00 8.46 -16.89
N ALA A 54 15.76 8.58 -16.42
CA ALA A 54 14.61 8.77 -17.28
C ALA A 54 14.63 10.13 -18.00
N THR A 55 15.10 11.19 -17.34
CA THR A 55 15.23 12.52 -17.94
C THR A 55 16.29 12.51 -19.03
N ASP A 56 17.44 11.88 -18.80
CA ASP A 56 18.50 11.72 -19.79
C ASP A 56 18.04 10.87 -21.00
N GLU A 57 17.25 9.81 -20.76
CA GLU A 57 16.64 9.01 -21.83
C GLU A 57 15.67 9.85 -22.66
N ILE A 58 14.82 10.67 -22.03
CA ILE A 58 13.90 11.57 -22.73
C ILE A 58 14.67 12.53 -23.63
N GLU A 59 15.67 13.22 -23.07
CA GLU A 59 16.45 14.22 -23.83
C GLU A 59 17.15 13.58 -25.03
N SER A 60 17.84 12.46 -24.83
CA SER A 60 18.58 11.76 -25.87
C SER A 60 17.67 11.16 -26.95
N SER A 61 16.55 10.55 -26.58
CA SER A 61 15.56 10.02 -27.53
C SER A 61 14.93 11.13 -28.37
N LEU A 62 14.53 12.24 -27.74
CA LEU A 62 13.92 13.36 -28.48
C LEU A 62 14.93 14.04 -29.42
N GLU A 63 16.17 14.23 -28.97
CA GLU A 63 17.23 14.82 -29.80
C GLU A 63 17.56 13.94 -31.03
N GLY A 64 17.50 12.62 -30.86
CA GLY A 64 17.78 11.65 -31.92
C GLY A 64 16.62 11.35 -32.89
N LYS A 65 15.36 11.50 -32.45
CA LYS A 65 14.18 11.15 -33.24
C LYS A 65 13.49 12.33 -33.93
N ILE A 66 13.67 13.54 -33.42
CA ILE A 66 13.17 14.74 -34.11
C ILE A 66 14.14 15.11 -35.23
N SER A 67 13.64 15.18 -36.47
CA SER A 67 14.45 15.57 -37.63
C SER A 67 15.18 16.89 -37.38
N LYS A 68 16.46 16.96 -37.79
CA LYS A 68 17.30 18.17 -37.65
C LYS A 68 16.71 19.37 -38.39
N ASP A 69 16.00 19.12 -39.48
CA ASP A 69 15.40 20.15 -40.34
C ASP A 69 13.95 20.49 -39.93
N CYS A 70 13.47 19.98 -38.80
CA CYS A 70 12.13 20.28 -38.30
C CYS A 70 12.05 21.69 -37.71
N HIS A 71 11.29 22.59 -38.35
CA HIS A 71 11.08 23.96 -37.86
C HIS A 71 10.40 24.04 -36.48
N MET A 72 9.69 22.98 -36.07
CA MET A 72 9.03 22.90 -34.76
C MET A 72 9.88 22.19 -33.70
N LYS A 73 11.14 21.81 -34.00
CA LYS A 73 11.97 20.96 -33.13
C LYS A 73 12.00 21.42 -31.68
N ASN A 74 12.33 22.68 -31.43
CA ASN A 74 12.46 23.21 -30.07
C ASN A 74 11.10 23.21 -29.33
N ALA A 75 10.02 23.59 -30.01
CA ALA A 75 8.68 23.61 -29.44
C ALA A 75 8.17 22.19 -29.12
N CYS A 76 8.34 21.23 -30.04
CA CYS A 76 7.98 19.84 -29.82
C CYS A 76 8.81 19.21 -28.71
N LYS A 77 10.13 19.47 -28.66
CA LYS A 77 11.00 18.96 -27.61
C LYS A 77 10.54 19.46 -26.23
N ALA A 78 10.25 20.75 -26.09
CA ALA A 78 9.73 21.32 -24.85
C ALA A 78 8.40 20.66 -24.44
N LEU A 79 7.42 20.61 -25.36
CA LEU A 79 6.11 20.02 -25.08
C LEU A 79 6.16 18.55 -24.67
N PHE A 80 6.99 17.75 -25.35
CA PHE A 80 7.16 16.33 -25.03
C PHE A 80 7.91 16.12 -23.72
N SER A 81 8.96 16.92 -23.47
CA SER A 81 9.70 16.86 -22.21
C SER A 81 8.80 17.23 -21.04
N ASP A 82 7.98 18.27 -21.16
CA ASP A 82 7.04 18.69 -20.13
C ASP A 82 6.02 17.60 -19.81
N LEU A 83 5.45 16.94 -20.84
CA LEU A 83 4.51 15.83 -20.67
C LEU A 83 5.16 14.67 -19.90
N LEU A 84 6.33 14.23 -20.34
CA LEU A 84 7.04 13.07 -19.79
C LEU A 84 7.60 13.36 -18.38
N ASN A 85 8.11 14.57 -18.13
CA ASN A 85 8.59 14.97 -16.80
C ASN A 85 7.45 15.15 -15.80
N SER A 86 6.31 15.70 -16.24
CA SER A 86 5.12 15.80 -15.40
C SER A 86 4.64 14.42 -14.93
N SER A 87 4.73 13.40 -15.79
CA SER A 87 4.41 12.02 -15.45
C SER A 87 5.37 11.45 -14.40
N LEU A 88 6.69 11.69 -14.54
CA LEU A 88 7.70 11.28 -13.55
C LEU A 88 7.49 11.96 -12.19
N ASP A 89 7.07 13.22 -12.15
CA ASP A 89 6.80 13.94 -10.90
C ASP A 89 5.66 13.31 -10.07
N GLN A 90 4.75 12.56 -10.70
CA GLN A 90 3.69 11.85 -9.98
C GLN A 90 4.23 10.66 -9.19
N ILE A 91 5.29 10.00 -9.69
CA ILE A 91 5.95 8.88 -9.02
C ILE A 91 6.48 9.31 -7.65
N LYS A 92 7.06 10.53 -7.55
CA LYS A 92 7.59 11.09 -6.29
C LYS A 92 6.54 11.17 -5.19
N ARG A 93 5.29 11.51 -5.55
CA ARG A 93 4.15 11.69 -4.63
C ARG A 93 3.57 10.38 -4.11
N GLY A 94 3.75 9.30 -4.86
CA GLY A 94 3.66 7.95 -4.33
C GLY A 94 2.38 7.19 -4.46
N GLU A 95 1.35 7.89 -4.87
CA GLU A 95 0.18 7.28 -5.45
C GLU A 95 -0.09 8.03 -6.76
N VAL A 96 -0.04 7.29 -7.87
CA VAL A 96 -0.39 7.78 -9.20
C VAL A 96 -1.79 7.27 -9.52
N SER A 97 -2.73 8.19 -9.80
CA SER A 97 -4.10 7.81 -10.15
C SER A 97 -4.20 7.33 -11.60
N ALA A 98 -5.13 6.41 -11.87
CA ALA A 98 -5.47 6.00 -13.23
C ALA A 98 -5.91 7.18 -14.11
N ASP A 99 -6.63 8.14 -13.53
CA ASP A 99 -7.03 9.37 -14.22
C ASP A 99 -5.81 10.15 -14.73
N SER A 100 -4.75 10.26 -13.92
CA SER A 100 -3.54 10.99 -14.33
C SER A 100 -2.83 10.32 -15.51
N ILE A 101 -2.79 8.99 -15.54
CA ILE A 101 -2.22 8.23 -16.65
C ILE A 101 -3.07 8.37 -17.91
N ASN A 102 -4.39 8.29 -17.75
CA ASN A 102 -5.35 8.45 -18.84
C ASN A 102 -5.33 9.86 -19.42
N ASP A 103 -5.16 10.88 -18.58
CA ASP A 103 -5.00 12.28 -18.98
C ASP A 103 -3.72 12.47 -19.80
N ALA A 104 -2.59 11.89 -19.36
CA ALA A 104 -1.34 11.95 -20.10
C ALA A 104 -1.45 11.28 -21.48
N LYS A 105 -2.06 10.09 -21.54
CA LYS A 105 -2.32 9.37 -22.80
C LYS A 105 -3.24 10.16 -23.73
N SER A 106 -4.33 10.70 -23.17
CA SER A 106 -5.34 11.46 -23.92
C SER A 106 -4.77 12.78 -24.46
N LYS A 107 -3.95 13.48 -23.66
CA LYS A 107 -3.23 14.69 -24.08
C LYS A 107 -2.27 14.39 -25.24
N LEU A 108 -1.53 13.28 -25.18
CA LEU A 108 -0.64 12.86 -26.26
C LEU A 108 -1.42 12.58 -27.56
N GLU A 109 -2.52 11.86 -27.48
CA GLU A 109 -3.37 11.55 -28.64
C GLU A 109 -4.06 12.79 -29.21
N GLU A 110 -4.48 13.74 -28.36
CA GLU A 110 -5.03 15.01 -28.82
C GLU A 110 -3.99 15.83 -29.59
N MET A 111 -2.77 15.93 -29.06
CA MET A 111 -1.64 16.59 -29.74
C MET A 111 -1.33 15.91 -31.08
N ARG A 112 -1.38 14.57 -31.12
CA ARG A 112 -1.16 13.79 -32.34
C ARG A 112 -2.20 14.08 -33.41
N ARG A 113 -3.48 14.14 -33.05
CA ARG A 113 -4.59 14.47 -33.99
C ARG A 113 -4.46 15.86 -34.59
N LYS A 114 -3.94 16.82 -33.84
CA LYS A 114 -3.74 18.21 -34.27
C LYS A 114 -2.42 18.42 -35.01
N SER A 115 -1.63 17.37 -35.22
CA SER A 115 -0.30 17.51 -35.81
C SER A 115 -0.37 17.85 -37.31
N PRO A 116 0.43 18.82 -37.79
CA PRO A 116 0.30 19.38 -39.13
C PRO A 116 0.94 18.53 -40.24
N TYR A 117 1.81 17.57 -39.90
CA TYR A 117 2.61 16.84 -40.88
C TYR A 117 2.68 15.34 -40.56
N ASP A 118 2.72 14.50 -41.60
CA ASP A 118 2.85 13.04 -41.45
C ASP A 118 4.13 12.61 -40.72
N GLN A 119 5.23 13.32 -40.94
CA GLN A 119 6.52 13.08 -40.25
C GLN A 119 6.44 13.24 -38.73
N CYS A 120 5.43 13.96 -38.20
CA CYS A 120 5.22 14.06 -36.77
C CYS A 120 4.87 12.71 -36.14
N LYS A 121 4.30 11.76 -36.90
CA LYS A 121 3.93 10.41 -36.42
C LYS A 121 5.10 9.71 -35.74
N THR A 122 6.31 9.81 -36.29
CA THR A 122 7.52 9.19 -35.72
C THR A 122 7.88 9.79 -34.36
N CYS A 123 7.72 11.11 -34.20
CA CYS A 123 7.96 11.78 -32.92
C CYS A 123 6.93 11.34 -31.87
N PHE A 124 5.64 11.33 -32.23
CA PHE A 124 4.57 10.89 -31.33
C PHE A 124 4.70 9.41 -30.95
N SER A 125 5.10 8.53 -31.88
CA SER A 125 5.38 7.13 -31.57
C SER A 125 6.52 6.96 -30.58
N GLU A 126 7.59 7.75 -30.69
CA GLU A 126 8.68 7.72 -29.70
C GLU A 126 8.23 8.22 -28.33
N VAL A 127 7.44 9.30 -28.29
CA VAL A 127 6.92 9.85 -27.03
C VAL A 127 5.96 8.87 -26.36
N ALA A 128 5.09 8.20 -27.14
CA ALA A 128 4.22 7.15 -26.63
C ALA A 128 5.04 5.99 -26.03
N ARG A 129 6.09 5.55 -26.74
CA ARG A 129 7.01 4.51 -26.26
C ARG A 129 7.70 4.90 -24.95
N LEU A 130 8.11 6.16 -24.80
CA LEU A 130 8.71 6.67 -23.56
C LEU A 130 7.68 6.74 -22.42
N LEU A 131 6.46 7.17 -22.71
CA LEU A 131 5.36 7.20 -21.75
C LEU A 131 4.99 5.79 -21.26
N ASP A 132 4.92 4.80 -22.15
CA ASP A 132 4.67 3.40 -21.79
C ASP A 132 5.76 2.85 -20.87
N LYS A 133 7.04 3.14 -21.15
CA LYS A 133 8.15 2.79 -20.25
C LYS A 133 7.99 3.42 -18.86
N GLN A 134 7.55 4.68 -18.78
CA GLN A 134 7.30 5.33 -17.50
C GLN A 134 6.16 4.64 -16.74
N ILE A 135 5.08 4.24 -17.43
CA ILE A 135 3.97 3.49 -16.83
C ILE A 135 4.46 2.13 -16.31
N ASP A 136 5.28 1.42 -17.08
CA ASP A 136 5.84 0.12 -16.66
C ASP A 136 6.76 0.24 -15.44
N LEU A 137 7.53 1.33 -15.38
CA LEU A 137 8.31 1.69 -14.20
C LEU A 137 7.39 1.96 -13.00
N MET A 138 6.31 2.72 -13.18
CA MET A 138 5.34 2.99 -12.11
C MET A 138 4.67 1.72 -11.57
N ARG A 139 4.37 0.75 -12.46
CA ARG A 139 3.86 -0.58 -12.10
C ARG A 139 4.90 -1.37 -11.31
N SER A 140 6.15 -1.38 -11.78
CA SER A 140 7.26 -2.08 -11.13
C SER A 140 7.55 -1.53 -9.73
N LEU A 141 7.44 -0.21 -9.55
CA LEU A 141 7.55 0.49 -8.27
C LEU A 141 6.29 0.40 -7.41
N ARG A 142 5.21 -0.22 -7.92
CA ARG A 142 3.91 -0.38 -7.26
C ARG A 142 3.26 0.94 -6.80
N VAL A 143 3.65 2.08 -7.40
CA VAL A 143 3.06 3.41 -7.14
C VAL A 143 1.86 3.71 -8.04
N TYR A 144 1.76 2.96 -9.13
CA TYR A 144 0.58 2.89 -9.99
C TYR A 144 0.04 1.46 -9.93
N ARG A 145 -1.22 1.35 -9.57
CA ARG A 145 -2.04 0.17 -9.86
C ARG A 145 -3.13 0.67 -10.77
N GLU A 146 -3.22 0.10 -11.96
CA GLU A 146 -4.48 0.15 -12.71
C GLU A 146 -5.55 -0.29 -11.70
N ASN A 147 -6.64 0.46 -11.58
CA ASN A 147 -7.80 0.03 -10.78
C ASN A 147 -8.45 -1.19 -11.46
N ASP A 148 -7.70 -2.24 -11.79
CA ASP A 148 -8.23 -3.46 -12.37
C ASP A 148 -8.76 -4.39 -11.27
N LEU A 149 -9.72 -3.85 -10.52
CA LEU A 149 -10.98 -4.57 -10.36
C LEU A 149 -11.99 -4.15 -11.45
N THR A 150 -11.64 -3.20 -12.34
CA THR A 150 -12.46 -2.82 -13.49
C THR A 150 -12.13 -3.56 -14.79
N GLY A 151 -11.24 -4.57 -14.76
CA GLY A 151 -10.82 -5.33 -15.94
C GLY A 151 -10.69 -6.84 -15.74
N GLU A 152 -10.42 -7.30 -14.53
CA GLU A 152 -10.61 -8.70 -14.14
C GLU A 152 -12.09 -8.87 -13.74
N SER A 153 -12.85 -9.61 -14.56
CA SER A 153 -14.22 -9.98 -14.22
C SER A 153 -14.25 -10.59 -12.82
N MET A 154 -15.35 -10.43 -12.07
CA MET A 154 -15.55 -11.21 -10.84
C MET A 154 -15.36 -12.73 -11.09
N GLU A 155 -15.50 -13.16 -12.34
CA GLU A 155 -15.27 -14.53 -12.83
C GLU A 155 -13.78 -14.95 -12.87
N SER A 156 -12.81 -14.02 -12.81
CA SER A 156 -11.38 -14.35 -12.81
C SER A 156 -10.74 -14.36 -11.43
N LEU A 157 -11.51 -14.10 -10.37
CA LEU A 157 -11.03 -14.24 -9.00
C LEU A 157 -10.74 -15.73 -8.71
N PRO A 158 -9.49 -16.14 -8.45
CA PRO A 158 -9.18 -17.53 -8.17
C PRO A 158 -9.75 -17.90 -6.80
N GLU A 159 -10.93 -18.52 -6.76
CA GLU A 159 -11.72 -18.61 -5.53
C GLU A 159 -11.02 -19.46 -4.48
N LYS A 160 -10.39 -20.57 -4.93
CA LYS A 160 -9.68 -21.48 -4.04
C LYS A 160 -8.47 -20.80 -3.39
N GLU A 161 -7.63 -20.16 -4.19
CA GLU A 161 -6.43 -19.47 -3.73
C GLU A 161 -6.83 -18.28 -2.86
N THR A 162 -7.86 -17.51 -3.24
CA THR A 162 -8.39 -16.41 -2.43
C THR A 162 -8.88 -16.90 -1.08
N VAL A 163 -9.62 -18.01 -1.02
CA VAL A 163 -10.09 -18.58 0.24
C VAL A 163 -8.93 -19.07 1.07
N VAL A 164 -8.04 -19.92 0.53
CA VAL A 164 -6.98 -20.58 1.31
C VAL A 164 -5.88 -19.61 1.73
N GLU A 165 -5.53 -18.65 0.87
CA GLU A 165 -4.39 -17.78 1.11
C GLU A 165 -4.75 -16.44 1.74
N LEU A 166 -6.00 -15.97 1.62
CA LEU A 166 -6.40 -14.66 2.13
C LEU A 166 -7.51 -14.79 3.19
N LEU A 167 -8.65 -15.39 2.84
CA LEU A 167 -9.81 -15.40 3.74
C LEU A 167 -9.62 -16.34 4.93
N GLU A 168 -9.16 -17.57 4.70
CA GLU A 168 -8.96 -18.57 5.74
C GLU A 168 -7.95 -18.08 6.78
N PRO A 169 -6.76 -17.55 6.45
CA PRO A 169 -5.80 -17.03 7.44
C PRO A 169 -6.36 -15.91 8.33
N LEU A 170 -7.26 -15.09 7.80
CA LEU A 170 -7.81 -13.91 8.48
C LEU A 170 -9.11 -14.20 9.25
N SER A 171 -9.85 -15.25 8.89
CA SER A 171 -11.18 -15.56 9.43
C SER A 171 -11.11 -16.23 10.82
N ASN A 172 -10.42 -15.60 11.77
CA ASN A 172 -10.38 -16.01 13.17
C ASN A 172 -9.90 -14.85 14.06
N LYS A 173 -10.56 -14.68 15.21
CA LYS A 173 -10.28 -13.61 16.18
C LYS A 173 -8.82 -13.59 16.62
N GLN A 174 -8.26 -14.73 17.04
CA GLN A 174 -6.91 -14.81 17.57
C GLN A 174 -5.85 -14.51 16.50
N ARG A 175 -6.08 -14.95 15.25
CA ARG A 175 -5.18 -14.62 14.13
C ARG A 175 -5.17 -13.13 13.79
N LEU A 176 -6.33 -12.47 13.82
CA LEU A 176 -6.37 -11.00 13.70
C LEU A 176 -5.69 -10.30 14.88
N GLN A 177 -5.83 -10.81 16.11
CA GLN A 177 -5.10 -10.28 17.27
C GLN A 177 -3.58 -10.40 17.10
N ILE A 178 -3.10 -11.55 16.61
CA ILE A 178 -1.68 -11.77 16.29
C ILE A 178 -1.21 -10.76 15.24
N LEU A 179 -1.92 -10.63 14.12
CA LEU A 179 -1.54 -9.70 13.04
C LEU A 179 -1.51 -8.25 13.53
N LYS A 180 -2.48 -7.83 14.34
CA LYS A 180 -2.47 -6.49 14.96
C LYS A 180 -1.27 -6.29 15.89
N ALA A 181 -0.90 -7.30 16.66
CA ALA A 181 0.26 -7.22 17.54
C ALA A 181 1.57 -7.15 16.74
N LEU A 182 1.65 -7.89 15.63
CA LEU A 182 2.83 -7.95 14.75
C LEU A 182 2.97 -6.74 13.82
N PHE A 183 1.87 -6.02 13.57
CA PHE A 183 1.89 -4.73 12.90
C PHE A 183 2.66 -3.68 13.72
N ALA A 184 2.58 -3.75 15.05
CA ALA A 184 3.25 -2.83 15.96
C ALA A 184 4.76 -3.10 16.04
N GLU A 185 5.12 -4.36 16.25
CA GLU A 185 6.48 -4.81 16.50
C GLU A 185 6.58 -6.34 16.41
N THR A 186 7.79 -6.87 16.38
CA THR A 186 8.02 -8.31 16.43
C THR A 186 7.62 -8.89 17.79
N LYS A 187 7.11 -10.13 17.82
CA LYS A 187 6.66 -10.79 19.06
C LYS A 187 7.26 -12.18 19.20
N THR A 188 7.66 -12.53 20.41
CA THR A 188 8.03 -13.89 20.78
C THR A 188 6.80 -14.80 20.83
N PHE A 189 7.01 -16.12 20.78
CA PHE A 189 5.93 -17.09 20.98
C PHE A 189 5.20 -16.87 22.32
N SER A 190 5.94 -16.65 23.41
CA SER A 190 5.38 -16.44 24.74
C SER A 190 4.51 -15.18 24.83
N ALA A 191 4.94 -14.08 24.19
CA ALA A 191 4.15 -12.86 24.15
C ALA A 191 2.83 -13.04 23.38
N LEU A 192 2.86 -13.81 22.28
CA LEU A 192 1.65 -14.14 21.52
C LEU A 192 0.73 -15.11 22.29
N ALA A 193 1.29 -16.03 23.08
CA ALA A 193 0.54 -16.92 23.95
C ALA A 193 -0.21 -16.16 25.04
N GLU A 194 0.46 -15.20 25.68
CA GLU A 194 -0.15 -14.31 26.67
C GLU A 194 -1.25 -13.45 26.05
N LEU A 195 -0.97 -12.80 24.91
CA LEU A 195 -1.89 -11.89 24.23
C LEU A 195 -3.17 -12.59 23.73
N THR A 196 -3.05 -13.82 23.25
CA THR A 196 -4.19 -14.56 22.67
C THR A 196 -4.89 -15.48 23.68
N GLY A 197 -4.26 -15.75 24.83
CA GLY A 197 -4.69 -16.77 25.78
C GLY A 197 -4.51 -18.21 25.28
N LEU A 198 -3.86 -18.41 24.12
CA LEU A 198 -3.61 -19.73 23.54
C LEU A 198 -2.30 -20.32 24.08
N ARG A 199 -2.24 -21.65 24.22
CA ARG A 199 -1.07 -22.35 24.76
C ARG A 199 -0.63 -23.50 23.86
N GLY A 200 0.68 -23.75 23.83
CA GLY A 200 1.30 -24.92 23.19
C GLY A 200 0.84 -25.11 21.73
N GLY A 201 0.38 -26.33 21.43
CA GLY A 201 -0.05 -26.72 20.08
C GLY A 201 -1.17 -25.85 19.48
N ASN A 202 -2.06 -25.29 20.31
CA ASN A 202 -3.14 -24.42 19.81
C ASN A 202 -2.58 -23.14 19.20
N LEU A 203 -1.61 -22.49 19.87
CA LEU A 203 -0.99 -21.29 19.31
C LEU A 203 -0.17 -21.64 18.05
N LEU A 204 0.59 -22.73 18.09
CA LEU A 204 1.35 -23.21 16.93
C LEU A 204 0.45 -23.42 15.71
N PHE A 205 -0.74 -24.00 15.90
CA PHE A 205 -1.71 -24.17 14.81
C PHE A 205 -2.10 -22.83 14.16
N HIS A 206 -2.40 -21.80 14.95
CA HIS A 206 -2.76 -20.48 14.43
C HIS A 206 -1.59 -19.79 13.73
N LEU A 207 -0.38 -19.89 14.29
CA LEU A 207 0.84 -19.34 13.68
C LEU A 207 1.16 -20.04 12.37
N GLN A 208 1.05 -21.37 12.32
CA GLN A 208 1.24 -22.14 11.09
C GLN A 208 0.24 -21.75 10.01
N LYS A 209 -1.03 -21.53 10.35
CA LYS A 209 -2.03 -21.05 9.38
C LYS A 209 -1.69 -19.67 8.83
N LEU A 210 -1.18 -18.77 9.68
CA LEU A 210 -0.72 -17.46 9.23
C LEU A 210 0.56 -17.54 8.38
N GLN A 211 1.51 -18.41 8.74
CA GLN A 211 2.75 -18.63 7.98
C GLN A 211 2.47 -19.28 6.62
N ASN A 212 1.61 -20.30 6.58
CA ASN A 212 1.23 -20.98 5.34
C ASN A 212 0.48 -20.04 4.38
N GLY A 213 -0.34 -19.13 4.91
CA GLY A 213 -0.98 -18.06 4.12
C GLY A 213 -0.02 -16.93 3.72
N GLY A 214 1.23 -16.96 4.18
CA GLY A 214 2.23 -15.94 3.92
C GLY A 214 1.99 -14.63 4.68
N MET A 215 1.18 -14.63 5.74
CA MET A 215 0.81 -13.42 6.50
C MET A 215 1.88 -13.00 7.52
N ILE A 216 2.64 -13.96 8.04
CA ILE A 216 3.70 -13.73 9.03
C ILE A 216 4.93 -14.53 8.68
N LEU A 217 6.09 -14.07 9.15
CA LEU A 217 7.37 -14.74 9.05
C LEU A 217 7.91 -14.99 10.46
N GLN A 218 8.75 -16.02 10.60
CA GLN A 218 9.51 -16.26 11.81
C GLN A 218 10.99 -16.13 11.45
N ARG A 219 11.77 -15.34 12.20
CA ARG A 219 13.18 -15.06 11.83
C ARG A 219 14.04 -16.34 11.76
N ASN A 220 13.76 -17.32 12.62
CA ASN A 220 14.46 -18.60 12.79
C ASN A 220 13.50 -19.60 13.46
N GLU A 221 13.82 -20.89 13.59
CA GLU A 221 12.96 -21.89 14.27
C GLU A 221 12.51 -21.49 15.69
N ARG A 222 13.31 -20.67 16.39
CA ARG A 222 12.99 -20.08 17.71
C ARG A 222 12.94 -18.56 17.73
N GLY A 223 12.98 -17.95 16.55
CA GLY A 223 13.03 -16.49 16.40
C GLY A 223 11.65 -15.86 16.61
N ASP A 224 11.66 -14.54 16.77
CA ASP A 224 10.45 -13.75 16.85
C ASP A 224 9.64 -13.81 15.55
N TYR A 225 8.33 -13.67 15.71
CA TYR A 225 7.39 -13.52 14.62
C TYR A 225 7.31 -12.06 14.19
N MET A 226 7.11 -11.85 12.89
CA MET A 226 6.94 -10.54 12.27
C MET A 226 5.86 -10.60 11.19
N ILE A 227 5.19 -9.49 10.94
CA ILE A 227 4.22 -9.38 9.85
C ILE A 227 4.96 -9.33 8.50
N SER A 228 4.42 -10.00 7.48
CA SER A 228 4.93 -9.88 6.10
C SER A 228 4.26 -8.70 5.37
N GLU A 229 4.75 -8.33 4.18
CA GLU A 229 4.07 -7.35 3.33
C GLU A 229 2.63 -7.79 2.99
N LYS A 230 2.43 -9.08 2.70
CA LYS A 230 1.09 -9.66 2.42
C LYS A 230 0.20 -9.54 3.65
N GLY A 231 0.70 -9.88 4.85
CA GLY A 231 -0.03 -9.75 6.10
C GLY A 231 -0.41 -8.32 6.44
N TYR A 232 0.50 -7.36 6.21
CA TYR A 232 0.26 -5.94 6.39
C TYR A 232 -0.87 -5.44 5.48
N ARG A 233 -0.79 -5.73 4.17
CA ARG A 233 -1.80 -5.32 3.19
C ARG A 233 -3.15 -5.96 3.46
N ALA A 234 -3.15 -7.25 3.80
CA ALA A 234 -4.36 -7.97 4.17
C ALA A 234 -5.05 -7.36 5.40
N LEU A 235 -4.29 -7.08 6.46
CA LEU A 235 -4.83 -6.45 7.67
C LEU A 235 -5.38 -5.05 7.39
N ARG A 236 -4.68 -4.25 6.57
CA ARG A 236 -5.15 -2.92 6.15
C ARG A 236 -6.45 -3.01 5.34
N GLY A 237 -6.52 -3.91 4.37
CA GLY A 237 -7.74 -4.13 3.57
C GLY A 237 -8.94 -4.57 4.42
N VAL A 238 -8.72 -5.44 5.42
CA VAL A 238 -9.78 -5.81 6.38
C VAL A 238 -10.24 -4.60 7.20
N ALA A 239 -9.33 -3.73 7.62
CA ALA A 239 -9.68 -2.52 8.37
C ALA A 239 -10.49 -1.52 7.51
N GLU A 240 -10.12 -1.34 6.24
CA GLU A 240 -10.84 -0.52 5.27
C GLU A 240 -12.26 -1.09 5.04
N LEU A 241 -12.38 -2.39 4.73
CA LEU A 241 -13.69 -3.06 4.59
C LEU A 241 -14.56 -2.93 5.85
N TYR A 242 -13.96 -3.04 7.04
CA TYR A 242 -14.69 -2.87 8.29
C TYR A 242 -15.16 -1.43 8.50
N SER A 243 -14.35 -0.43 8.12
CA SER A 243 -14.74 0.98 8.19
C SER A 243 -15.92 1.28 7.26
N ASP A 244 -15.84 0.77 6.02
CA ASP A 244 -16.80 1.03 4.96
C ASP A 244 -18.14 0.32 5.21
N LEU A 245 -18.10 -0.93 5.67
CA LEU A 245 -19.29 -1.77 5.84
C LEU A 245 -19.79 -1.82 7.28
N GLY A 246 -18.94 -1.60 8.27
CA GLY A 246 -19.23 -1.79 9.70
C GLY A 246 -19.93 -0.62 10.38
N SER A 247 -20.06 0.53 9.71
CA SER A 247 -20.61 1.77 10.29
C SER A 247 -22.15 1.89 10.28
N LYS A 248 -22.90 0.86 9.85
CA LYS A 248 -24.36 0.81 10.02
C LYS A 248 -24.77 0.01 11.26
N ARG A 249 -24.62 0.59 12.45
CA ARG A 249 -25.47 0.22 13.59
C ARG A 249 -26.63 1.20 13.68
N ILE A 250 -27.76 0.82 13.09
CA ILE A 250 -29.05 1.47 13.32
C ILE A 250 -29.37 1.31 14.82
N SER A 251 -29.55 2.44 15.49
CA SER A 251 -30.25 2.54 16.76
C SER A 251 -31.66 1.97 16.60
N SER A 252 -31.91 0.79 17.16
CA SER A 252 -33.27 0.37 17.48
C SER A 252 -33.45 0.49 18.99
N GLU A 253 -34.12 1.56 19.41
CA GLU A 253 -34.71 1.67 20.75
C GLU A 253 -35.58 0.44 21.07
N PRO A 254 -35.72 0.06 22.35
CA PRO A 254 -36.64 -0.98 22.73
C PRO A 254 -38.09 -0.48 22.54
N ILE A 255 -38.82 -1.13 21.66
CA ILE A 255 -40.29 -1.00 21.54
C ILE A 255 -40.89 -1.38 22.90
N LYS A 256 -41.42 -0.40 23.63
CA LYS A 256 -42.35 -0.64 24.73
C LYS A 256 -43.60 -1.31 24.15
N ARG A 257 -43.91 -2.52 24.59
CA ARG A 257 -45.21 -3.16 24.34
C ARG A 257 -46.25 -2.59 25.32
N PRO A 258 -47.53 -2.49 24.88
CA PRO A 258 -48.62 -1.97 25.69
C PRO A 258 -48.90 -2.80 26.94
#